data_AF-A0AAV6JN74-F1
#
_entry.id   AF-A0AAV6JN74-F1
#
_cell.length_a   1.000
_cell.length_b   1.000
_cell.length_c   1.000
_cell.angle_alpha   90.00
_cell.angle_beta   90.00
_cell.angle_gamma   90.00
#
_symmetry.space_group_name_H-M   'P 1'
#
loop_
_entity.id
_entity.type
_entity.pdbx_description
1 polymer ?
#
loop_
_entity_poly.entity_id
_entity_poly.type
_entity_poly.pdbx_seq_one_letter_code
_entity_poly.pdbx_strand_id
1 'polypeptide(L)'
;MVDYMGHHFEFIPFGYGRRILCPALPLASRVLSMTLGSILLAFDWILEDGVEPSEMDMSEHMGATLKKAIPLKALAIPYKGSDPLCRTIDPDLDTMTIRTKIIGPTTCMAMAILRARASFEDN
;
A
#
# COMPACT_ATOMS: atom_id res chain seq x y z
N MET A 1 7.77 2.28 -17.62
CA MET A 1 7.62 3.40 -16.68
C MET A 1 6.80 4.45 -17.40
N VAL A 2 5.62 4.80 -16.86
CA VAL A 2 4.73 5.80 -17.48
C VAL A 2 5.21 7.18 -17.02
N ASP A 3 5.59 8.04 -17.95
CA ASP A 3 6.10 9.38 -17.63
C ASP A 3 4.98 10.43 -17.73
N TYR A 4 4.84 11.23 -16.68
CA TYR A 4 3.91 12.37 -16.60
C TYR A 4 4.41 13.61 -17.36
N MET A 5 5.55 13.51 -18.05
CA MET A 5 6.20 14.61 -18.79
C MET A 5 5.48 14.96 -20.12
N GLY A 6 4.33 14.33 -20.39
CA GLY A 6 3.52 14.59 -21.59
C GLY A 6 4.04 13.95 -22.87
N HIS A 7 4.96 12.98 -22.77
CA HIS A 7 5.34 12.13 -23.90
C HIS A 7 4.23 11.17 -24.32
N HIS A 8 3.32 10.85 -23.40
CA HIS A 8 2.13 10.03 -23.65
C HIS A 8 0.88 10.90 -23.54
N PHE A 9 0.24 11.18 -24.67
CA PHE A 9 -0.98 12.00 -24.71
C PHE A 9 -2.18 11.36 -24.00
N GLU A 10 -2.12 10.06 -23.73
CA GLU A 10 -3.11 9.32 -22.94
C GLU A 10 -2.97 9.58 -21.43
N PHE A 11 -1.85 10.12 -20.96
CA PHE A 11 -1.58 10.32 -19.54
C PHE A 11 -1.04 11.73 -19.23
N ILE A 12 -1.95 12.65 -18.92
CA ILE A 12 -1.64 14.06 -18.67
C ILE A 12 -2.29 14.56 -17.36
N PRO A 13 -1.91 14.03 -16.18
CA PRO A 13 -2.55 14.37 -14.91
C PRO A 13 -2.34 15.81 -14.46
N PHE A 14 -1.27 16.47 -14.91
CA PHE A 14 -0.88 17.83 -14.51
C PHE A 14 -1.00 18.87 -15.63
N GLY A 15 -1.67 18.51 -16.72
CA GLY A 15 -1.66 19.28 -17.96
C GLY A 15 -0.32 19.21 -18.70
N TYR A 16 -0.35 19.52 -19.99
CA TYR A 16 0.85 19.65 -20.81
C TYR A 16 0.72 20.80 -21.81
N GLY A 17 1.86 21.39 -22.19
CA GLY A 17 1.94 22.47 -23.18
C GLY A 17 2.17 23.87 -22.60
N ARG A 18 2.00 24.90 -23.43
CA ARG A 18 2.47 26.28 -23.14
C ARG A 18 1.67 27.03 -22.09
N ARG A 19 0.43 26.62 -21.82
CA ARG A 19 -0.49 27.35 -20.91
C ARG A 19 -0.92 26.53 -19.69
N ILE A 20 -0.68 25.22 -19.69
CA ILE A 20 -1.23 24.30 -18.69
C ILE A 20 -0.17 23.26 -18.36
N LEU A 21 0.91 23.66 -17.71
CA LEU A 21 1.83 22.75 -17.03
C LEU A 21 1.82 23.13 -15.57
N CYS A 22 1.51 22.18 -14.67
CA CYS A 22 1.56 22.45 -13.24
C CYS A 22 3.01 22.80 -12.82
N PRO A 23 3.27 24.00 -12.27
CA PRO A 23 4.62 24.39 -11.85
C PRO A 23 5.14 23.53 -10.69
N ALA A 24 4.22 22.91 -9.93
CA ALA A 24 4.53 22.04 -8.80
C ALA A 24 4.83 20.58 -9.21
N LEU A 25 4.85 20.24 -10.49
CA LEU A 25 5.10 18.88 -10.98
C LEU A 25 6.35 18.20 -10.38
N PRO A 26 7.56 18.79 -10.41
CA PRO A 26 8.75 18.14 -9.84
C PRO A 26 8.71 18.04 -8.31
N LEU A 27 7.94 18.90 -7.64
CA LEU A 27 7.75 18.84 -6.20
C LEU A 27 6.77 17.71 -5.85
N ALA A 28 5.65 17.64 -6.55
CA ALA A 28 4.61 16.64 -6.34
C ALA A 28 5.17 15.21 -6.48
N SER A 29 6.01 14.95 -7.50
CA SER A 29 6.58 13.61 -7.70
C SER A 29 7.49 13.16 -6.55
N ARG A 30 8.26 14.09 -5.96
CA ARG A 30 9.12 13.81 -4.81
C ARG A 30 8.33 13.66 -3.53
N VAL A 31 7.44 14.60 -3.25
CA VAL A 31 6.62 14.61 -2.02
C VAL A 31 5.71 13.39 -1.98
N LEU A 32 5.02 13.07 -3.08
CA LEU A 32 4.12 11.92 -3.13
C LEU A 32 4.85 10.62 -2.80
N SER A 33 6.01 10.39 -3.41
CA SER A 33 6.82 9.19 -3.18
C SER A 33 7.31 9.08 -1.72
N MET A 34 7.82 10.19 -1.17
CA MET A 34 8.33 10.22 0.22
C MET A 34 7.22 10.07 1.25
N THR A 35 6.10 10.77 1.06
CA THR A 35 4.96 10.73 1.97
C THR A 35 4.29 9.37 1.95
N LEU A 36 4.06 8.78 0.77
CA LEU A 36 3.50 7.44 0.66
C LEU A 36 4.38 6.39 1.33
N GLY A 37 5.69 6.40 1.04
CA GLY A 37 6.63 5.47 1.68
C GLY A 37 6.64 5.60 3.19
N SER A 38 6.65 6.83 3.70
CA SER A 38 6.66 7.09 5.15
C SER A 38 5.37 6.61 5.83
N ILE A 39 4.22 6.85 5.20
CA ILE A 39 2.92 6.45 5.73
C ILE A 39 2.76 4.92 5.74
N LEU A 40 3.11 4.26 4.64
CA LEU A 40 3.03 2.80 4.52
C LEU A 40 4.01 2.08 5.45
N LEU A 41 5.16 2.70 5.73
CA LEU A 41 6.15 2.15 6.65
C LEU A 41 5.73 2.31 8.12
N ALA A 42 5.05 3.40 8.47
CA ALA A 42 4.73 3.72 9.85
C ALA A 42 3.43 3.09 10.35
N PHE A 43 2.46 2.83 9.46
CA PHE A 43 1.12 2.41 9.85
C PHE A 43 0.64 1.19 9.06
N ASP A 44 -0.02 0.28 9.77
CA ASP A 44 -0.87 -0.74 9.17
C ASP A 44 -2.26 -0.15 8.95
N TRP A 45 -2.84 -0.40 7.77
CA TRP A 45 -4.12 0.18 7.34
C TRP A 45 -5.21 -0.88 7.32
N ILE A 46 -6.34 -0.60 7.96
CA ILE A 46 -7.53 -1.45 7.94
C ILE A 46 -8.72 -0.62 7.47
N LEU A 47 -9.52 -1.13 6.53
CA LEU A 47 -10.76 -0.48 6.12
C LEU A 47 -11.79 -0.56 7.24
N GLU A 48 -12.47 0.55 7.50
CA GLU A 48 -13.62 0.54 8.41
C GLU A 48 -14.76 -0.30 7.79
N ASP A 49 -15.61 -0.85 8.66
CA ASP A 49 -16.80 -1.63 8.29
C ASP A 49 -16.57 -2.99 7.62
N GLY A 50 -15.32 -3.50 7.59
CA GLY A 50 -15.02 -4.83 7.06
C GLY A 50 -15.26 -4.97 5.55
N VAL A 51 -15.30 -3.83 4.85
CA VAL A 51 -15.51 -3.75 3.40
C VAL A 51 -14.32 -4.37 2.68
N GLU A 52 -14.58 -5.43 1.91
CA GLU A 52 -13.58 -6.03 1.03
C GLU A 52 -13.21 -5.03 -0.09
N PRO A 53 -11.96 -5.03 -0.61
CA PRO A 53 -11.54 -4.16 -1.71
C PRO A 53 -12.41 -4.29 -2.97
N SER A 54 -13.14 -5.39 -3.13
CA SER A 54 -14.07 -5.59 -4.25
C SER A 54 -15.42 -4.88 -4.09
N GLU A 55 -15.79 -4.51 -2.87
CA GLU A 55 -17.09 -3.89 -2.55
C GLU A 55 -16.98 -2.37 -2.38
N MET A 56 -15.80 -1.81 -2.58
CA MET A 56 -15.58 -0.38 -2.49
C MET A 56 -16.29 0.37 -3.64
N ASP A 57 -17.31 1.14 -3.31
CA ASP A 57 -17.99 2.02 -4.29
C ASP A 57 -17.02 3.08 -4.79
N MET A 58 -16.75 3.13 -6.09
CA MET A 58 -15.85 4.11 -6.73
C MET A 58 -16.61 5.24 -7.42
N SER A 59 -17.89 5.44 -7.08
CA SER A 59 -18.67 6.55 -7.59
C SER A 59 -18.06 7.91 -7.19
N GLU A 60 -18.17 8.89 -8.08
CA GLU A 60 -17.51 10.19 -7.95
C GLU A 60 -18.53 11.33 -7.86
N HIS A 61 -18.18 12.34 -7.07
CA HIS A 61 -18.85 13.63 -7.06
C HIS A 61 -17.98 14.65 -7.79
N MET A 62 -18.48 15.17 -8.91
CA MET A 62 -17.76 16.16 -9.71
C MET A 62 -17.79 17.54 -9.06
N GLY A 63 -16.61 18.11 -8.82
CA GLY A 63 -16.40 19.48 -8.34
C GLY A 63 -15.07 20.03 -8.87
N ALA A 64 -14.53 21.08 -8.23
CA ALA A 64 -13.21 21.63 -8.61
C ALA A 64 -12.07 20.59 -8.52
N THR A 65 -12.25 19.56 -7.70
CA THR A 65 -11.43 18.34 -7.68
C THR A 65 -12.35 17.13 -7.75
N LEU A 66 -11.89 16.04 -8.37
CA LEU A 66 -12.59 14.76 -8.30
C LEU A 66 -12.54 14.25 -6.86
N LYS A 67 -13.72 13.98 -6.31
CA LYS A 67 -13.87 13.43 -4.96
C LYS A 67 -14.74 12.20 -5.03
N LYS A 68 -14.42 11.20 -4.21
CA LYS A 68 -15.26 10.01 -4.02
C LYS A 68 -16.62 10.43 -3.46
N ALA A 69 -17.71 9.86 -3.96
CA ALA A 69 -19.06 10.18 -3.47
C ALA A 69 -19.25 9.77 -2.00
N ILE A 70 -18.69 8.61 -1.65
CA ILE A 70 -18.61 8.12 -0.27
C ILE A 70 -17.15 8.22 0.17
N PRO A 71 -16.81 9.00 1.20
CA PRO A 71 -15.42 9.12 1.65
C PRO A 71 -14.91 7.77 2.14
N LEU A 72 -13.71 7.38 1.69
CA LEU A 72 -13.05 6.18 2.19
C LEU A 72 -12.57 6.43 3.62
N LYS A 73 -12.94 5.54 4.54
CA LYS A 73 -12.48 5.57 5.93
C LYS A 73 -11.55 4.39 6.18
N ALA A 74 -10.40 4.67 6.77
CA ALA A 74 -9.40 3.67 7.10
C ALA A 74 -8.78 3.99 8.46
N LEU A 75 -8.59 2.96 9.27
CA LEU A 75 -7.93 3.03 10.56
C LEU A 75 -6.43 2.83 10.37
N ALA A 76 -5.66 3.83 10.81
CA ALA A 76 -4.20 3.77 10.84
C ALA A 76 -3.75 3.22 12.21
N ILE A 77 -3.20 2.02 12.22
CA ILE A 77 -2.67 1.38 13.42
C ILE A 77 -1.15 1.56 13.42
N PRO A 78 -0.54 2.15 14.47
CA PRO A 78 0.91 2.34 14.50
C PRO A 78 1.61 0.98 14.50
N TYR A 79 2.55 0.81 13.57
CA TYR A 79 3.32 -0.43 13.46
C TYR A 79 4.25 -0.57 14.68
N LYS A 80 3.96 -1.55 15.53
CA LYS A 80 4.80 -1.91 16.70
C LYS A 80 5.83 -2.93 16.25
N GLY A 81 6.92 -2.47 15.64
CA GLY A 81 7.96 -3.37 15.14
C GLY A 81 8.69 -4.11 16.26
N SER A 82 8.63 -5.43 16.24
CA SER A 82 9.80 -6.27 16.51
C SER A 82 10.44 -6.58 15.15
N ASP A 83 11.66 -6.05 14.95
CA ASP A 83 12.56 -6.21 13.80
C ASP A 83 12.28 -5.42 12.49
N PRO A 84 13.07 -4.36 12.22
CA PRO A 84 13.06 -3.59 10.98
C PRO A 84 13.61 -4.31 9.73
N LEU A 85 14.32 -5.44 9.91
CA LEU A 85 15.10 -6.11 8.86
C LEU A 85 14.29 -7.05 7.94
N CYS A 86 13.05 -7.39 8.30
CA CYS A 86 12.21 -8.31 7.52
C CYS A 86 11.21 -7.59 6.59
N ARG A 87 11.26 -6.25 6.51
CA ARG A 87 10.47 -5.48 5.55
C ARG A 87 11.27 -5.31 4.25
N THR A 88 11.57 -6.41 3.55
CA THR A 88 11.82 -6.28 2.12
C THR A 88 10.50 -5.80 1.52
N ILE A 89 10.57 -4.62 0.90
CA ILE A 89 9.56 -4.20 -0.07
C ILE A 89 9.73 -5.21 -1.21
N ASP A 90 8.98 -6.31 -1.15
CA ASP A 90 9.02 -7.32 -2.20
C ASP A 90 8.52 -6.62 -3.49
N PRO A 91 9.37 -6.51 -4.52
CA PRO A 91 9.08 -5.69 -5.70
C PRO A 91 8.20 -6.42 -6.73
N ASP A 92 7.44 -7.43 -6.30
CA ASP A 92 6.48 -8.14 -7.15
C ASP A 92 5.05 -7.75 -6.78
N LEU A 93 4.44 -7.08 -7.76
CA LEU A 93 3.03 -6.79 -7.99
C LEU A 93 2.07 -7.80 -7.30
N ASP A 94 1.09 -7.28 -6.53
CA ASP A 94 -0.07 -7.95 -5.86
C ASP A 94 -0.11 -8.00 -4.31
N THR A 95 0.50 -7.05 -3.61
CA THR A 95 0.47 -6.94 -2.13
C THR A 95 -0.77 -6.25 -1.54
N MET A 96 -1.97 -6.49 -2.09
CA MET A 96 -3.23 -6.07 -1.44
C MET A 96 -4.13 -7.23 -0.97
N THR A 97 -3.72 -8.51 -1.14
CA THR A 97 -4.56 -9.66 -0.75
C THR A 97 -3.83 -10.81 -0.01
N ILE A 98 -2.50 -10.75 0.18
CA ILE A 98 -1.70 -11.92 0.62
C ILE A 98 -1.09 -11.71 2.02
N ARG A 99 -1.90 -11.60 3.07
CA ARG A 99 -1.37 -11.83 4.45
C ARG A 99 -2.16 -12.80 5.31
N THR A 100 -3.26 -13.37 4.83
CA THR A 100 -4.08 -14.28 5.67
C THR A 100 -4.58 -15.57 5.00
N LYS A 101 -4.22 -15.89 3.74
CA LYS A 101 -4.85 -17.03 3.04
C LYS A 101 -3.94 -18.17 2.56
N ILE A 102 -2.81 -18.42 3.24
CA ILE A 102 -2.06 -19.70 3.14
C ILE A 102 -1.48 -20.10 4.51
N ILE A 103 -2.32 -20.18 5.54
CA ILE A 103 -2.05 -21.09 6.66
C ILE A 103 -2.96 -22.28 6.43
N GLY A 104 -2.47 -23.21 5.61
CA GLY A 104 -3.00 -24.56 5.58
C GLY A 104 -2.66 -25.28 6.90
N PRO A 105 -3.38 -26.36 7.25
CA PRO A 105 -3.17 -27.10 8.50
C PRO A 105 -1.78 -27.73 8.65
N THR A 106 -0.93 -27.71 7.62
CA THR A 106 0.40 -28.33 7.60
C THR A 106 1.48 -27.49 8.29
N THR A 107 1.34 -26.16 8.41
CA THR A 107 2.35 -25.30 9.06
C THR A 107 2.36 -25.44 10.59
N CYS A 108 1.26 -25.92 11.20
CA CYS A 108 1.21 -26.26 12.62
C CYS A 108 2.13 -27.45 12.98
N MET A 109 2.30 -28.43 12.09
CA MET A 109 3.19 -29.57 12.35
C MET A 109 4.67 -29.18 12.23
N ALA A 110 5.03 -28.35 11.24
CA ALA A 110 6.43 -27.94 11.05
C ALA A 110 6.94 -27.07 12.22
N MET A 111 6.09 -26.19 12.77
CA MET A 111 6.43 -25.37 13.94
C MET A 111 6.50 -26.18 15.24
N ALA A 112 5.75 -27.29 15.37
CA ALA A 112 5.88 -28.21 16.50
C ALA A 112 7.25 -28.94 16.48
N ILE A 113 7.74 -29.32 15.30
CA ILE A 113 9.06 -29.98 15.14
C ILE A 113 10.21 -29.00 15.41
N LEU A 114 10.12 -27.74 14.96
CA LEU A 114 11.14 -26.73 15.23
C LEU A 114 11.16 -26.28 16.71
N ARG A 115 10.00 -26.24 17.38
CA ARG A 115 9.96 -26.03 18.85
C ARG A 115 10.53 -27.21 19.64
N ALA A 116 10.32 -28.45 19.20
CA ALA A 116 10.92 -29.61 19.85
C ALA A 116 12.45 -29.65 19.72
N ARG A 117 13.01 -29.08 18.64
CA ARG A 117 14.45 -28.96 18.44
C ARG A 117 15.08 -27.88 19.33
N ALA A 118 14.37 -26.77 19.56
CA ALA A 118 14.82 -25.69 20.44
C ALA A 118 14.86 -26.05 21.93
N SER A 119 14.14 -27.08 22.39
CA SER A 119 14.26 -27.60 23.77
C SER A 119 15.40 -28.60 23.97
N PHE A 120 16.09 -29.02 22.91
CA PHE A 120 17.20 -29.99 23.01
C PHE A 120 18.59 -29.32 23.05
N GLU A 121 18.70 -28.03 22.71
CA GLU A 121 19.98 -27.29 22.76
C GLU A 121 20.21 -26.51 24.07
N ASP A 122 19.34 -26.68 25.07
CA ASP A 122 19.51 -26.19 26.46
C ASP A 122 19.65 -27.33 27.49
N ASN A 123 20.36 -28.43 27.16
CA ASN A 123 20.89 -29.43 28.12
C ASN A 123 22.30 -29.89 27.75
#